data_AF-A0A3D5PPK5-F1
#
_entry.id   AF-A0A3D5PPK5-F1
#
_cell.length_a   1.000
_cell.length_b   1.000
_cell.length_c   1.000
_cell.angle_alpha   90.00
_cell.angle_beta   90.00
_cell.angle_gamma   90.00
#
_symmetry.space_group_name_H-M   'P 1'
#
loop_
_entity.id
_entity.type
_entity.pdbx_description
1 polymer ?
#
loop_
_entity_poly.entity_id
_entity_poly.type
_entity_poly.pdbx_seq_one_letter_code
_entity_poly.pdbx_strand_id
1 'polypeptide(L)'
;MPQITSTALPYTAFLARYEAQPDTHTDCYHACVAKHVPLEPFINAFFNSWLFRIERLILKLTLTKPATDQDIANLANGTSNNMAAWRIEERDDDQILLEVPDTPIRTWPMREDAGDHTNLYFGSAILPMRTDKNGKPAMGHIFIVLMGFHQLYARAPLYLAKRALR
;
A
#
# COMPACT_ATOMS: atom_id res chain seq x y z
N MET A 1 -1.07 -2.60 19.43
CA MET A 1 0.01 -1.83 18.79
C MET A 1 -0.32 -0.33 18.86
N PRO A 2 0.01 0.39 19.94
CA PRO A 2 -0.39 1.80 20.12
C PRO A 2 0.34 2.79 19.19
N GLN A 3 1.13 2.31 18.22
CA GLN A 3 1.99 3.14 17.38
C GLN A 3 1.49 3.32 15.94
N ILE A 4 0.43 2.59 15.56
CA ILE A 4 -0.26 2.69 14.27
C ILE A 4 -1.71 3.05 14.54
N THR A 5 -2.19 4.14 13.96
CA THR A 5 -3.57 4.63 14.13
C THR A 5 -4.31 4.59 12.80
N SER A 6 -5.57 4.18 12.81
CA SER A 6 -6.43 4.39 11.64
C SER A 6 -6.75 5.88 11.53
N THR A 7 -6.80 6.41 10.30
CA THR A 7 -7.11 7.82 10.04
C THR A 7 -7.91 7.95 8.75
N ALA A 8 -8.50 9.12 8.50
CA ALA A 8 -8.96 9.49 7.17
C ALA A 8 -7.76 9.71 6.24
N LEU A 9 -8.00 9.58 4.93
CA LEU A 9 -6.99 9.90 3.92
C LEU A 9 -6.61 11.39 3.99
N PRO A 10 -5.31 11.74 3.93
CA PRO A 10 -4.88 13.11 3.71
C PRO A 10 -5.49 13.71 2.44
N TYR A 11 -5.71 15.03 2.42
CA TYR A 11 -6.31 15.73 1.27
C TYR A 11 -5.52 15.53 -0.04
N THR A 12 -4.20 15.39 0.06
CA THR A 12 -3.28 15.21 -1.08
C THR A 12 -3.16 13.74 -1.50
N ALA A 13 -3.83 12.81 -0.84
CA ALA A 13 -3.68 11.38 -1.10
C ALA A 13 -4.16 10.99 -2.50
N PHE A 14 -3.28 10.38 -3.30
CA PHE A 14 -3.68 9.83 -4.61
C PHE A 14 -4.81 8.80 -4.50
N LEU A 15 -4.85 8.05 -3.39
CA LEU A 15 -5.87 7.06 -3.11
C LEU A 15 -7.28 7.66 -2.97
N ALA A 16 -7.41 8.96 -2.65
CA ALA A 16 -8.69 9.64 -2.46
C ALA A 16 -9.59 9.57 -3.72
N ARG A 17 -9.00 9.42 -4.92
CA ARG A 17 -9.75 9.23 -6.18
C ARG A 17 -10.64 7.99 -6.16
N TYR A 18 -10.28 6.98 -5.36
CA TYR A 18 -10.99 5.72 -5.25
C TYR A 18 -12.02 5.75 -4.13
N GLU A 19 -11.81 6.56 -3.08
CA GLU A 19 -12.79 6.77 -2.01
C GLU A 19 -14.11 7.37 -2.55
N ALA A 20 -14.03 8.22 -3.58
CA ALA A 20 -15.19 8.78 -4.24
C ALA A 20 -15.96 7.80 -5.14
N GLN A 21 -15.40 6.61 -5.42
CA GLN A 21 -16.03 5.65 -6.32
C GLN A 21 -17.08 4.80 -5.56
N PRO A 22 -18.28 4.61 -6.12
CA PRO A 22 -19.28 3.73 -5.52
C PRO A 22 -18.72 2.33 -5.26
N ASP A 23 -19.11 1.75 -4.13
CA ASP A 23 -18.79 0.37 -3.77
C ASP A 23 -17.28 0.05 -3.72
N THR A 24 -16.45 1.08 -3.51
CA THR A 24 -15.02 0.93 -3.25
C THR A 24 -14.76 0.98 -1.76
N HIS A 25 -13.94 0.04 -1.27
CA HIS A 25 -13.43 0.12 0.09
C HIS A 25 -12.07 0.80 0.11
N THR A 26 -11.89 1.77 1.00
CA THR A 26 -10.60 2.38 1.29
C THR A 26 -10.28 2.22 2.77
N ASP A 27 -8.99 2.04 3.08
CA ASP A 27 -8.46 2.16 4.43
C ASP A 27 -7.23 3.07 4.44
N CYS A 28 -6.93 3.63 5.61
CA CYS A 28 -5.75 4.43 5.84
C CYS A 28 -5.26 4.28 7.29
N TYR A 29 -3.96 4.06 7.40
CA TYR A 29 -3.22 3.92 8.65
C TYR A 29 -2.05 4.90 8.67
N HIS A 30 -1.74 5.37 9.86
CA HIS A 30 -0.74 6.41 10.11
C HIS A 30 0.22 6.01 11.22
N ALA A 31 1.48 6.43 11.08
CA ALA A 31 2.52 6.31 12.09
C ALA A 31 3.54 7.45 12.00
N CYS A 32 3.93 8.02 13.13
CA CYS A 32 4.97 9.06 13.19
C CYS A 32 6.38 8.49 13.47
N VAL A 33 7.40 9.07 12.84
CA VAL A 33 8.85 8.84 13.06
C VAL A 33 9.53 10.18 13.38
N ALA A 34 10.25 10.27 14.50
CA ALA A 34 10.87 11.50 14.99
C ALA A 34 12.19 11.88 14.27
N LYS A 35 12.15 11.90 12.93
CA LYS A 35 13.19 12.43 12.03
C LYS A 35 12.58 12.71 10.67
N HIS A 36 13.30 13.45 9.82
CA HIS A 36 12.95 13.58 8.41
C HIS A 36 13.21 12.26 7.67
N VAL A 37 12.20 11.73 6.99
CA VAL A 37 12.28 10.49 6.20
C VAL A 37 11.80 10.77 4.78
N PRO A 38 12.70 10.77 3.78
CA PRO A 38 12.31 10.83 2.38
C PRO A 38 11.50 9.59 1.95
N LEU A 39 10.79 9.69 0.82
CA LEU A 39 9.96 8.61 0.29
C LEU A 39 10.76 7.33 -0.02
N GLU A 40 11.96 7.44 -0.58
CA GLU A 40 12.78 6.28 -0.97
C GLU A 40 13.12 5.36 0.22
N PRO A 41 13.70 5.84 1.34
CA PRO A 41 13.89 5.02 2.54
C PRO A 41 12.59 4.43 3.08
N PHE A 42 11.48 5.15 2.98
CA PHE A 42 10.18 4.65 3.40
C PHE A 42 9.71 3.46 2.55
N ILE A 43 9.70 3.61 1.22
CA ILE A 43 9.36 2.54 0.27
C ILE A 43 10.25 1.32 0.52
N ASN A 44 11.56 1.52 0.65
CA ASN A 44 12.51 0.43 0.91
C ASN A 44 12.20 -0.28 2.23
N ALA A 45 11.98 0.46 3.33
CA ALA A 45 11.67 -0.12 4.63
C ALA A 45 10.32 -0.86 4.64
N PHE A 46 9.33 -0.33 3.91
CA PHE A 46 7.99 -0.89 3.81
C PHE A 46 7.97 -2.20 3.00
N PHE A 47 8.45 -2.15 1.75
CA PHE A 47 8.42 -3.32 0.86
C PHE A 47 9.51 -4.34 1.19
N ASN A 48 10.60 -4.00 1.88
CA ASN A 48 11.55 -5.02 2.36
C ASN A 48 11.20 -5.62 3.74
N SER A 49 10.09 -5.21 4.35
CA SER A 49 9.64 -5.81 5.61
C SER A 49 9.41 -7.32 5.46
N TRP A 50 9.77 -8.10 6.48
CA TRP A 50 9.70 -9.57 6.44
C TRP A 50 8.32 -10.12 6.05
N LEU A 51 7.27 -9.40 6.42
CA LEU A 51 5.89 -9.74 6.10
C LEU A 51 5.61 -9.61 4.59
N PHE A 52 6.08 -8.53 3.96
CA PHE A 52 5.97 -8.38 2.51
C PHE A 52 6.85 -9.40 1.77
N ARG A 53 7.96 -9.87 2.37
CA ARG A 53 8.76 -10.96 1.77
C ARG A 53 7.97 -12.27 1.66
N ILE A 54 7.04 -12.54 2.58
CA ILE A 54 6.15 -13.71 2.51
C ILE A 54 5.17 -13.53 1.35
N GLU A 55 4.60 -12.35 1.18
CA GLU A 55 3.73 -12.05 0.03
C GLU A 55 4.49 -12.18 -1.30
N ARG A 56 5.75 -11.72 -1.36
CA ARG A 56 6.63 -11.95 -2.53
C ARG A 56 6.84 -13.43 -2.81
N LEU A 57 6.97 -14.27 -1.78
CA LEU A 57 7.12 -15.72 -1.94
C LEU A 57 5.83 -16.35 -2.50
N ILE A 58 4.67 -15.91 -2.03
CA ILE A 58 3.36 -16.36 -2.53
C ILE A 58 3.17 -15.94 -3.99
N LEU A 59 3.49 -14.70 -4.35
CA LEU A 59 3.40 -14.21 -5.74
C LEU A 59 4.41 -14.89 -6.66
N LYS A 60 5.63 -15.16 -6.18
CA LYS A 60 6.62 -15.96 -6.92
C LYS A 60 6.08 -17.36 -7.25
N LEU A 61 5.37 -17.99 -6.31
CA LEU A 61 4.79 -19.32 -6.49
C LEU A 61 3.54 -19.33 -7.38
N THR A 62 2.79 -18.22 -7.45
CA THR A 62 1.48 -18.17 -8.13
C THR A 62 1.49 -17.43 -9.48
N LEU A 63 2.37 -16.43 -9.67
CA LEU A 63 2.39 -15.53 -10.83
C LEU A 63 3.72 -15.53 -11.60
N THR A 64 4.67 -16.42 -11.27
CA THR A 64 5.99 -16.60 -11.91
C THR A 64 6.89 -15.36 -12.06
N LYS A 65 6.49 -14.20 -11.51
CA LYS A 65 7.27 -12.95 -11.47
C LYS A 65 7.74 -12.65 -10.05
N PRO A 66 8.96 -13.04 -9.64
CA PRO A 66 9.49 -12.68 -8.33
C PRO A 66 9.77 -11.18 -8.24
N ALA A 67 9.49 -10.55 -7.09
CA ALA A 67 10.04 -9.23 -6.76
C ALA A 67 11.37 -9.44 -6.03
N THR A 68 12.44 -8.87 -6.58
CA THR A 68 13.76 -8.84 -5.94
C THR A 68 13.92 -7.59 -5.09
N ASP A 69 14.89 -7.61 -4.17
CA ASP A 69 15.22 -6.43 -3.38
C ASP A 69 15.75 -5.29 -4.28
N GLN A 70 16.34 -5.62 -5.43
CA GLN A 70 16.74 -4.65 -6.46
C GLN A 70 15.54 -4.02 -7.17
N ASP A 71 14.47 -4.78 -7.45
CA ASP A 71 13.24 -4.21 -8.03
C ASP A 71 12.59 -3.20 -7.09
N ILE A 72 12.62 -3.48 -5.78
CA ILE A 72 12.15 -2.55 -4.75
C ILE A 72 13.03 -1.29 -4.72
N ALA A 73 14.35 -1.44 -4.77
CA ALA A 73 15.26 -0.30 -4.81
C ALA A 73 15.03 0.56 -6.07
N ASN A 74 14.84 -0.07 -7.23
CA ASN A 74 14.54 0.61 -8.50
C ASN A 74 13.17 1.30 -8.48
N LEU A 75 12.19 0.69 -7.81
CA LEU A 75 10.91 1.34 -7.54
C LEU A 75 11.13 2.52 -6.59
N ALA A 76 11.87 2.36 -5.50
CA ALA A 76 12.05 3.36 -4.46
C ALA A 76 12.78 4.61 -4.99
N ASN A 77 13.81 4.45 -5.82
CA ASN A 77 14.57 5.55 -6.41
C ASN A 77 13.94 6.12 -7.71
N GLY A 78 12.80 5.59 -8.15
CA GLY A 78 12.09 6.07 -9.34
C GLY A 78 12.69 5.66 -10.69
N THR A 79 13.64 4.71 -10.71
CA THR A 79 14.24 4.19 -11.95
C THR A 79 13.41 3.09 -12.63
N SER A 80 12.39 2.56 -11.94
CA SER A 80 11.41 1.62 -12.50
C SER A 80 9.99 1.98 -12.10
N ASN A 81 9.07 1.80 -13.04
CA ASN A 81 7.62 1.90 -12.80
C ASN A 81 6.95 0.55 -12.53
N ASN A 82 7.73 -0.53 -12.47
CA ASN A 82 7.23 -1.89 -12.25
C ASN A 82 8.05 -2.60 -11.17
N MET A 83 7.37 -3.37 -10.33
CA MET A 83 7.96 -4.23 -9.30
C MET A 83 7.19 -5.55 -9.28
N ALA A 84 7.74 -6.62 -9.86
CA ALA A 84 7.07 -7.92 -10.03
C ALA A 84 5.66 -7.83 -10.67
N ALA A 85 4.61 -8.01 -9.85
CA ALA A 85 3.22 -7.92 -10.26
C ALA A 85 2.65 -6.50 -10.07
N TRP A 86 3.35 -5.61 -9.37
CA TRP A 86 2.91 -4.24 -9.14
C TRP A 86 3.37 -3.30 -10.24
N ARG A 87 2.50 -2.35 -10.59
CA ARG A 87 2.75 -1.24 -11.51
C ARG A 87 2.42 0.08 -10.83
N ILE A 88 3.25 1.11 -11.06
CA ILE A 88 2.95 2.48 -10.65
C ILE A 88 1.78 3.01 -11.48
N GLU A 89 0.74 3.45 -10.79
CA GLU A 89 -0.31 4.28 -11.39
C GLU A 89 0.09 5.75 -11.34
N GLU A 90 0.61 6.21 -10.20
CA GLU A 90 1.00 7.60 -10.00
C GLU A 90 2.10 7.73 -8.95
N ARG A 91 2.91 8.78 -9.07
CA ARG A 91 4.03 9.07 -8.18
C ARG A 91 4.32 10.56 -8.13
N ASP A 92 4.63 11.05 -6.95
CA ASP A 92 5.35 12.31 -6.72
C ASP A 92 6.52 12.09 -5.74
N ASP A 93 7.03 13.16 -5.14
CA ASP A 93 8.14 13.12 -4.18
C ASP A 93 7.74 12.54 -2.80
N ASP A 94 6.44 12.44 -2.52
CA ASP A 94 5.87 12.17 -1.19
C ASP A 94 5.08 10.87 -1.14
N GLN A 95 4.58 10.38 -2.27
CA GLN A 95 3.70 9.24 -2.34
C GLN A 95 3.81 8.48 -3.66
N ILE A 96 3.39 7.24 -3.61
CA ILE A 96 3.30 6.35 -4.76
C ILE A 96 2.00 5.58 -4.67
N LEU A 97 1.29 5.47 -5.79
CA LEU A 97 0.09 4.66 -5.93
C LEU A 97 0.41 3.48 -6.83
N LEU A 98 0.21 2.28 -6.32
CA LEU A 98 0.50 1.03 -7.01
C LEU A 98 -0.79 0.26 -7.26
N GLU A 99 -0.85 -0.41 -8.40
CA GLU A 99 -1.83 -1.44 -8.69
C GLU A 99 -1.16 -2.78 -8.90
N VAL A 100 -1.93 -3.85 -8.75
CA VAL A 100 -1.62 -5.14 -9.37
C VAL A 100 -2.59 -5.30 -10.55
N PRO A 101 -2.11 -5.37 -11.81
CA PRO A 101 -2.96 -5.51 -12.98
C PRO A 101 -3.91 -6.70 -12.84
N ASP A 102 -5.13 -6.54 -13.38
CA ASP A 102 -6.20 -7.54 -13.31
C ASP A 102 -6.61 -7.93 -11.87
N THR A 103 -6.35 -7.04 -10.90
CA THR A 103 -6.85 -7.17 -9.53
C THR A 103 -7.54 -5.87 -9.09
N PRO A 104 -8.41 -5.93 -8.06
CA PRO A 104 -9.08 -4.74 -7.58
C PRO A 104 -8.23 -3.94 -6.59
N ILE A 105 -7.01 -4.39 -6.28
CA ILE A 105 -6.25 -3.89 -5.15
C ILE A 105 -5.39 -2.70 -5.58
N ARG A 106 -5.38 -1.66 -4.74
CA ARG A 106 -4.46 -0.53 -4.79
C ARG A 106 -3.68 -0.44 -3.49
N THR A 107 -2.40 -0.13 -3.60
CA THR A 107 -1.47 -0.03 -2.49
C THR A 107 -0.84 1.35 -2.51
N TRP A 108 -0.94 2.08 -1.40
CA TRP A 108 -0.57 3.50 -1.37
C TRP A 108 0.21 3.86 -0.10
N PRO A 109 1.55 3.88 -0.17
CA PRO A 109 2.38 4.52 0.85
C PRO A 109 2.60 6.01 0.54
N MET A 110 2.50 6.84 1.59
CA MET A 110 2.79 8.27 1.56
C MET A 110 3.61 8.69 2.78
N ARG A 111 4.47 9.68 2.61
CA ARG A 111 5.14 10.42 3.69
C ARG A 111 4.65 11.87 3.71
N GLU A 112 4.65 12.50 4.87
CA GLU A 112 4.38 13.92 5.04
C GLU A 112 5.30 14.49 6.11
N ASP A 113 5.95 15.63 5.84
CA ASP A 113 6.75 16.32 6.83
C ASP A 113 5.86 17.04 7.84
N ALA A 114 6.14 16.86 9.13
CA ALA A 114 5.40 17.44 10.23
C ALA A 114 6.34 18.12 11.24
N GLY A 115 7.17 19.04 10.73
CA GLY A 115 8.12 19.80 11.54
C GLY A 115 9.34 18.97 11.95
N ASP A 116 9.33 18.44 13.18
CA ASP A 116 10.44 17.65 13.74
C ASP A 116 10.31 16.14 13.50
N HIS A 117 9.23 15.71 12.84
CA HIS A 117 8.94 14.32 12.54
C HIS A 117 8.37 14.15 11.13
N THR A 118 8.35 12.90 10.68
CA THR A 118 7.67 12.49 9.44
C THR A 118 6.47 11.63 9.80
N ASN A 119 5.31 11.97 9.23
CA ASN A 119 4.14 11.12 9.23
C ASN A 119 4.24 10.12 8.07
N LEU A 120 4.13 8.84 8.38
CA LEU A 120 4.09 7.76 7.41
C LEU A 120 2.65 7.26 7.33
N TYR A 121 2.11 7.23 6.12
CA TYR A 121 0.79 6.74 5.81
C TYR A 121 0.89 5.47 4.98
N PHE A 122 -0.03 4.56 5.24
CA PHE A 122 -0.29 3.43 4.39
C PHE A 122 -1.80 3.25 4.24
N GLY A 123 -2.28 3.30 3.01
CA GLY A 123 -3.65 2.99 2.68
C GLY A 123 -3.74 2.00 1.53
N SER A 124 -4.93 1.45 1.39
CA SER A 124 -5.28 0.59 0.28
C SER A 124 -6.70 0.87 -0.19
N ALA A 125 -6.93 0.63 -1.49
CA ALA A 125 -8.27 0.63 -2.03
C ALA A 125 -8.56 -0.73 -2.62
N ILE A 126 -9.83 -1.12 -2.54
CA ILE A 126 -10.30 -2.31 -3.22
C ILE A 126 -11.54 -1.99 -4.05
N LEU A 127 -11.34 -2.06 -5.36
CA LEU A 127 -12.29 -1.66 -6.38
C LEU A 127 -13.32 -2.76 -6.65
N PRO A 128 -14.55 -2.40 -7.06
CA PRO A 128 -15.53 -3.38 -7.51
C PRO A 128 -15.10 -3.99 -8.86
N MET A 129 -14.45 -5.15 -8.83
CA MET A 129 -13.92 -5.79 -10.04
C MET A 129 -14.94 -6.58 -10.87
N ARG A 130 -16.10 -6.92 -10.29
CA ARG A 130 -17.12 -7.75 -10.94
C ARG A 130 -18.48 -7.14 -10.69
N THR A 131 -19.32 -7.12 -11.72
CA THR A 131 -20.75 -6.91 -11.57
C THR A 131 -21.46 -8.27 -11.58
N ASP A 132 -22.48 -8.44 -10.75
CA ASP A 132 -23.38 -9.58 -10.79
C ASP A 132 -24.22 -9.57 -12.09
N LYS A 133 -25.04 -10.60 -12.26
CA LYS A 133 -25.96 -10.72 -13.40
C LYS A 133 -26.96 -9.56 -13.56
N ASN A 134 -27.10 -8.71 -12.54
CA ASN A 134 -27.99 -7.55 -12.51
C ASN A 134 -27.22 -6.22 -12.62
N GLY A 135 -25.91 -6.25 -12.89
CA GLY A 135 -25.08 -5.05 -13.00
C GLY A 135 -24.65 -4.44 -11.66
N LYS A 136 -24.91 -5.09 -10.52
CA LYS A 136 -24.49 -4.62 -9.19
C LYS A 136 -23.08 -5.11 -8.87
N PRO A 137 -22.24 -4.34 -8.18
CA PRO A 137 -20.92 -4.81 -7.80
C PRO A 137 -21.01 -6.08 -6.94
N ALA A 138 -20.44 -7.16 -7.45
CA ALA A 138 -20.36 -8.46 -6.82
C ALA A 138 -19.14 -8.50 -5.90
N MET A 139 -19.26 -7.92 -4.70
CA MET A 139 -18.36 -8.25 -3.60
C MET A 139 -18.76 -9.62 -3.03
N GLY A 140 -18.07 -10.69 -3.45
CA GLY A 140 -18.32 -12.02 -2.90
C GLY A 140 -17.94 -12.11 -1.42
N HIS A 141 -18.60 -12.98 -0.63
CA HIS A 141 -18.32 -13.14 0.82
C HIS A 141 -16.84 -13.38 1.18
N ILE A 142 -16.06 -13.98 0.28
CA ILE A 142 -14.61 -14.17 0.44
C ILE A 142 -13.87 -12.83 0.62
N PHE A 143 -14.39 -11.78 0.00
CA PHE A 143 -13.84 -10.43 0.03
C PHE A 143 -13.93 -9.81 1.43
N ILE A 144 -15.07 -9.95 2.09
CA ILE A 144 -15.31 -9.46 3.46
C ILE A 144 -14.38 -10.17 4.46
N VAL A 145 -14.18 -11.48 4.29
CA VAL A 145 -13.27 -12.26 5.14
C VAL A 145 -11.82 -11.83 4.94
N LEU A 146 -11.38 -11.68 3.68
CA LEU A 146 -10.03 -11.19 3.35
C LEU A 146 -9.80 -9.76 3.86
N MET A 147 -10.83 -8.92 3.90
CA MET A 147 -10.75 -7.54 4.40
C MET A 147 -10.36 -7.47 5.89
N GLY A 148 -10.92 -8.35 6.72
CA GLY A 148 -10.56 -8.41 8.14
C GLY A 148 -9.08 -8.79 8.37
N PHE A 149 -8.58 -9.73 7.56
CA PHE A 149 -7.15 -10.03 7.52
C PHE A 149 -6.33 -8.86 7.00
N HIS A 150 -6.85 -8.13 6.00
CA HIS A 150 -6.18 -6.99 5.40
C HIS A 150 -5.97 -5.84 6.39
N GLN A 151 -6.93 -5.53 7.26
CA GLN A 151 -6.75 -4.47 8.28
C GLN A 151 -5.62 -4.79 9.28
N LEU A 152 -5.47 -6.07 9.65
CA LEU A 152 -4.35 -6.53 10.50
C LEU A 152 -3.05 -6.57 9.71
N TYR A 153 -3.13 -7.00 8.45
CA TYR A 153 -2.02 -7.04 7.50
C TYR A 153 -1.45 -5.64 7.30
N ALA A 154 -2.25 -4.65 6.89
CA ALA A 154 -1.82 -3.30 6.54
C ALA A 154 -1.06 -2.57 7.65
N ARG A 155 -1.42 -2.82 8.92
CA ARG A 155 -0.75 -2.22 10.08
C ARG A 155 0.66 -2.76 10.29
N ALA A 156 0.94 -4.01 9.92
CA ALA A 156 2.19 -4.67 10.24
C ALA A 156 3.38 -4.19 9.38
N PRO A 157 3.31 -4.06 8.04
CA PRO A 157 4.37 -3.48 7.23
C PRO A 157 4.67 -2.04 7.63
N LEU A 158 3.63 -1.23 7.92
CA LEU A 158 3.82 0.15 8.38
C LEU A 158 4.54 0.19 9.75
N TYR A 159 4.18 -0.69 10.68
CA TYR A 159 4.89 -0.83 11.95
C TYR A 159 6.36 -1.25 11.78
N LEU A 160 6.63 -2.20 10.88
CA LEU A 160 7.99 -2.67 10.61
C LEU A 160 8.83 -1.60 9.92
N ALA A 161 8.25 -0.87 8.97
CA ALA A 161 8.89 0.26 8.30
C ALA A 161 9.27 1.33 9.33
N LYS A 162 8.32 1.75 10.17
CA LYS A 162 8.58 2.66 11.28
C LYS A 162 9.71 2.17 12.18
N ARG A 163 9.78 0.88 12.51
CA ARG A 163 10.84 0.32 13.35
C ARG A 163 12.21 0.36 12.66
N ALA A 164 12.26 0.12 11.36
CA ALA A 164 13.50 0.18 10.58
C ALA A 164 13.99 1.63 10.36
N LEU A 165 13.06 2.59 10.38
CA LEU A 165 13.31 4.02 10.20
C LEU A 165 13.48 4.77 11.51
N ARG A 166 13.50 4.10 12.65
CA ARG A 166 13.81 4.74 13.93
C ARG A 166 15.27 5.18 14.06
#